data_AF-A0A2C9LJK9-F1
#
_entry.id   AF-A0A2C9LJK9-F1
#
_cell.length_a   1.000
_cell.length_b   1.000
_cell.length_c   1.000
_cell.angle_alpha   90.00
_cell.angle_beta   90.00
_cell.angle_gamma   90.00
#
_symmetry.space_group_name_H-M   'P 1'
#
loop_
_entity.id
_entity.type
_entity.pdbx_description
1 polymer ?
#
loop_
_entity_poly.entity_id
_entity_poly.type
_entity_poly.pdbx_seq_one_letter_code
_entity_poly.pdbx_strand_id
1 'polypeptide(L)'
;TIANYLPRKPSKVFQTELFEITSHSYKQTLVWDEQKLTVCHIDQTKQLKHEVLHIRAGIKDLNTKKWVQLIKHLQAFNVSGRKVAFLCRNGASFSGLACALCLMIETLDTESCVNVPVIVGSLKLIRPEVIASV
;
A
#
# COMPACT_ATOMS: atom_id res chain seq x y z
N THR A 1 13.29 -11.04 5.37
CA THR A 1 12.42 -11.66 4.35
C THR A 1 11.00 -11.30 4.67
N ILE A 2 10.16 -10.99 3.67
CA ILE A 2 8.72 -10.76 3.90
C ILE A 2 8.08 -12.13 4.08
N ALA A 3 7.25 -12.31 5.12
CA ALA A 3 6.53 -13.56 5.36
C ALA A 3 5.60 -13.90 4.19
N ASN A 4 5.32 -15.18 3.97
CA ASN A 4 4.32 -15.58 2.97
C ASN A 4 2.92 -15.44 3.58
N TYR A 5 2.30 -14.28 3.38
CA TYR A 5 0.96 -13.97 3.90
C TYR A 5 -0.13 -13.94 2.80
N LEU A 6 0.22 -14.27 1.55
CA LEU A 6 -0.70 -14.29 0.41
C LEU A 6 -0.51 -15.52 -0.47
N PRO A 7 -1.57 -15.98 -1.17
CA PRO A 7 -1.48 -17.04 -2.15
C PRO A 7 -0.65 -16.57 -3.35
N ARG A 8 0.35 -17.35 -3.77
CA ARG A 8 1.28 -16.97 -4.85
C ARG A 8 0.76 -17.25 -6.27
N LYS A 9 -0.36 -17.97 -6.42
CA LYS A 9 -0.93 -18.34 -7.72
C LYS A 9 -2.40 -17.92 -7.79
N PRO A 10 -2.91 -17.50 -8.96
CA PRO A 10 -4.34 -17.33 -9.18
C PRO A 10 -5.10 -18.62 -8.80
N SER A 11 -6.32 -18.47 -8.30
CA SER A 11 -7.20 -19.59 -7.91
C SER A 11 -6.68 -20.48 -6.78
N LYS A 12 -5.57 -20.12 -6.12
CA LYS A 12 -5.19 -20.73 -4.84
C LYS A 12 -5.80 -19.95 -3.69
N VAL A 13 -6.36 -20.70 -2.75
CA VAL A 13 -6.89 -20.20 -1.49
C VAL A 13 -5.78 -20.22 -0.44
N PHE A 14 -5.65 -19.13 0.31
CA PHE A 14 -4.84 -19.04 1.51
C PHE A 14 -5.77 -18.86 2.71
N GLN A 15 -5.74 -19.81 3.64
CA GLN A 15 -6.59 -19.77 4.83
C GLN A 15 -5.75 -19.43 6.06
N THR A 16 -6.28 -18.54 6.88
CA THR A 16 -5.87 -18.33 8.26
C THR A 16 -6.95 -18.91 9.17
N GLU A 17 -6.78 -18.81 10.48
CA GLU A 17 -7.80 -19.23 11.44
C GLU A 17 -9.13 -18.50 11.27
N LEU A 18 -9.11 -17.26 10.78
CA LEU A 18 -10.30 -16.39 10.71
C LEU A 18 -10.71 -16.04 9.28
N PHE A 19 -9.77 -16.10 8.33
CA PHE A 19 -9.98 -15.55 7.00
C PHE A 19 -9.59 -16.52 5.89
N GLU A 20 -10.39 -16.51 4.84
CA GLU A 20 -10.08 -17.10 3.56
C GLU A 20 -9.69 -16.01 2.56
N ILE A 21 -8.53 -16.15 1.93
CA ILE A 21 -7.99 -15.19 0.97
C ILE A 21 -7.83 -15.89 -0.39
N THR A 22 -8.51 -15.36 -1.39
CA THR A 22 -8.48 -15.90 -2.76
C THR A 22 -7.87 -14.89 -3.72
N SER A 23 -6.93 -15.35 -4.55
CA SER A 23 -6.32 -14.52 -5.61
C SER A 23 -7.01 -14.71 -6.95
N HIS A 24 -7.39 -13.59 -7.58
CA HIS A 24 -8.08 -13.58 -8.88
C HIS A 24 -7.18 -13.25 -10.05
N SER A 25 -6.35 -12.23 -9.88
CA SER A 25 -5.43 -11.78 -10.94
C SER A 25 -4.09 -11.38 -10.36
N TYR A 26 -3.05 -11.55 -11.17
CA TYR A 26 -1.70 -11.14 -10.85
C TYR A 26 -1.06 -10.43 -12.04
N LYS A 27 -0.49 -9.26 -11.83
CA LYS A 27 0.21 -8.47 -12.84
C LYS A 27 1.56 -8.07 -12.29
N GLN A 28 2.63 -8.49 -12.95
CA GLN A 28 3.99 -8.16 -12.59
C GLN A 28 4.54 -7.08 -13.51
N THR A 29 5.25 -6.11 -12.94
CA THR A 29 5.99 -5.07 -13.67
C THR A 29 7.43 -5.03 -13.18
N LEU A 30 8.27 -4.18 -13.78
CA LEU A 30 9.65 -3.97 -13.33
C LEU A 30 9.72 -3.25 -11.96
N VAL A 31 8.66 -2.55 -11.56
CA VAL A 31 8.69 -1.62 -10.41
C VAL A 31 7.78 -2.09 -9.28
N TRP A 32 6.72 -2.85 -9.57
CA TRP A 32 5.84 -3.48 -8.59
C TRP A 32 5.13 -4.72 -9.14
N ASP A 33 4.64 -5.55 -8.22
CA ASP A 33 3.65 -6.58 -8.51
C ASP A 33 2.28 -6.14 -7.98
N GLU A 34 1.22 -6.46 -8.71
CA GLU A 34 -0.17 -6.16 -8.36
C GLU A 34 -0.97 -7.46 -8.29
N GLN A 35 -1.78 -7.60 -7.24
CA GLN A 35 -2.60 -8.77 -7.01
C GLN A 35 -4.00 -8.36 -6.54
N LYS A 36 -5.04 -8.84 -7.25
CA LYS A 36 -6.44 -8.65 -6.83
C LYS A 36 -6.89 -9.84 -6.00
N LEU A 37 -7.40 -9.55 -4.82
CA LEU A 37 -7.74 -10.52 -3.80
C LEU A 37 -9.19 -10.33 -3.34
N THR A 38 -9.81 -11.43 -2.90
CA THR A 38 -11.01 -11.37 -2.05
C THR A 38 -10.68 -11.97 -0.70
N VAL A 39 -11.08 -11.29 0.36
CA VAL A 39 -10.96 -11.73 1.75
C VAL A 39 -12.35 -11.98 2.31
N CYS A 40 -12.57 -13.18 2.83
CA CYS A 40 -13.82 -13.62 3.46
C CYS A 40 -13.54 -14.08 4.89
N HIS A 41 -14.44 -13.81 5.83
CA HIS A 41 -14.39 -14.47 7.14
C HIS A 41 -14.92 -15.90 7.02
N ILE A 42 -14.28 -16.87 7.66
CA ILE A 42 -14.62 -18.31 7.50
C ILE A 42 -16.00 -18.62 8.11
N ASP A 43 -16.30 -18.12 9.31
CA ASP A 43 -17.50 -18.49 10.06
C ASP A 43 -18.76 -17.65 9.83
N GLN A 44 -18.73 -16.66 8.92
CA GLN A 44 -19.89 -15.77 8.76
C GLN A 44 -20.94 -16.35 7.81
N THR A 45 -22.11 -16.69 8.38
CA THR A 45 -23.36 -17.06 7.69
C THR A 45 -23.85 -16.00 6.69
N LYS A 46 -23.34 -14.76 6.78
CA LYS A 46 -23.38 -13.74 5.73
C LYS A 46 -21.96 -13.55 5.19
N GLN A 47 -21.68 -14.01 3.97
CA GLN A 47 -20.37 -13.86 3.33
C GLN A 47 -20.03 -12.37 3.10
N LEU A 48 -19.49 -11.68 4.11
CA LEU A 48 -18.96 -10.33 3.92
C LEU A 48 -17.63 -10.44 3.18
N LYS A 49 -17.69 -10.28 1.85
CA LYS A 49 -16.53 -10.33 0.96
C LYS A 49 -15.92 -8.95 0.84
N HIS A 50 -14.63 -8.85 1.10
CA HIS A 50 -13.86 -7.63 0.89
C HIS A 50 -12.94 -7.81 -0.31
N GLU A 51 -13.02 -6.88 -1.26
CA GLU A 51 -12.06 -6.80 -2.35
C GLU A 51 -10.83 -6.03 -1.90
N VAL A 52 -9.66 -6.62 -2.09
CA VAL A 52 -8.38 -6.03 -1.70
C VAL A 52 -7.47 -5.99 -2.92
N LEU A 53 -6.93 -4.82 -3.20
CA LEU A 53 -5.83 -4.66 -4.14
C LEU A 53 -4.53 -4.65 -3.36
N HIS A 54 -3.70 -5.66 -3.58
CA HIS A 54 -2.36 -5.73 -3.00
C HIS A 54 -1.34 -5.26 -4.04
N ILE A 55 -0.45 -4.35 -3.62
CA ILE A 55 0.65 -3.87 -4.45
C ILE A 55 1.95 -4.09 -3.67
N ARG A 56 2.86 -4.86 -4.27
CA ARG A 56 4.20 -5.09 -3.75
C ARG A 56 5.19 -4.25 -4.53
N ALA A 57 5.68 -3.17 -3.93
CA ALA A 57 6.76 -2.39 -4.53
C ALA A 57 8.06 -3.22 -4.61
N GLY A 58 8.66 -3.27 -5.80
CA GLY A 58 9.99 -3.81 -6.08
C GLY A 58 11.12 -2.79 -5.87
N ILE A 59 10.78 -1.59 -5.38
CA ILE A 59 11.71 -0.48 -5.18
C ILE A 59 12.51 -0.70 -3.90
N LYS A 60 13.85 -0.73 -4.01
CA LYS A 60 14.78 -0.94 -2.90
C LYS A 60 15.65 0.30 -2.59
N ASP A 61 15.53 1.32 -3.43
CA ASP A 61 16.35 2.53 -3.43
C ASP A 61 15.46 3.78 -3.32
N LEU A 62 16.10 4.95 -3.22
CA LEU A 62 15.42 6.25 -3.25
C LEU A 62 15.30 6.81 -4.67
N ASN A 63 15.27 5.96 -5.70
CA ASN A 63 15.18 6.41 -7.08
C ASN A 63 13.84 7.12 -7.31
N THR A 64 13.89 8.45 -7.47
CA THR A 64 12.71 9.31 -7.58
C THR A 64 11.80 8.90 -8.74
N LYS A 65 12.36 8.48 -9.89
CA LYS A 65 11.54 8.10 -11.06
C LYS A 65 10.67 6.88 -10.76
N LYS A 66 11.23 5.85 -10.11
CA LYS A 66 10.48 4.65 -9.71
C LYS A 66 9.37 4.98 -8.71
N TRP A 67 9.68 5.82 -7.72
CA TRP A 67 8.71 6.27 -6.73
C TRP A 67 7.57 7.06 -7.36
N VAL A 68 7.88 8.05 -8.20
CA VAL A 68 6.86 8.85 -8.91
C VAL A 68 5.97 7.97 -9.79
N GLN A 69 6.53 6.98 -10.48
CA GLN A 69 5.75 6.02 -11.26
C GLN A 69 4.78 5.22 -10.39
N LEU A 70 5.24 4.72 -9.23
CA LEU A 70 4.39 3.99 -8.30
C LEU A 70 3.29 4.89 -7.74
N ILE A 71 3.60 6.11 -7.29
CA ILE A 71 2.61 7.03 -6.70
C ILE A 71 1.54 7.40 -7.72
N LYS A 72 1.92 7.72 -8.97
CA LYS A 72 0.96 7.98 -10.05
C LYS A 72 0.05 6.77 -10.32
N HIS A 73 0.62 5.56 -10.30
CA HIS A 73 -0.18 4.33 -10.41
C HIS A 73 -1.17 4.19 -9.25
N LEU A 74 -0.74 4.48 -8.01
CA LEU A 74 -1.62 4.47 -6.84
C LEU A 74 -2.76 5.50 -6.94
N GLN A 75 -2.47 6.71 -7.41
CA GLN A 75 -3.48 7.76 -7.61
C GLN A 75 -4.53 7.38 -8.66
N ALA A 76 -4.14 6.66 -9.72
CA ALA A 76 -5.06 6.22 -10.76
C ALA A 76 -6.17 5.28 -10.23
N PHE A 77 -6.00 4.65 -9.06
CA PHE A 77 -7.04 3.84 -8.44
C PHE A 77 -8.12 4.65 -7.73
N ASN A 78 -7.98 5.97 -7.63
CA ASN A 78 -8.88 6.87 -6.93
C ASN A 78 -9.38 6.27 -5.61
N VAL A 79 -8.46 6.19 -4.64
CA VAL A 79 -8.71 5.57 -3.33
C VAL A 79 -9.61 6.41 -2.42
N SER A 80 -10.26 7.46 -2.93
CA SER A 80 -11.19 8.29 -2.16
C SER A 80 -12.28 7.43 -1.50
N GLY A 81 -12.45 7.57 -0.19
CA GLY A 81 -13.36 6.76 0.63
C GLY A 81 -12.89 5.32 0.90
N ARG A 82 -11.73 4.89 0.40
CA ARG A 82 -11.13 3.57 0.66
C ARG A 82 -10.04 3.68 1.72
N LYS A 83 -9.85 2.60 2.48
CA LYS A 83 -8.75 2.48 3.45
C LYS A 83 -7.51 1.95 2.74
N VAL A 84 -6.40 2.68 2.83
CA VAL A 84 -5.10 2.30 2.27
C VAL A 84 -4.13 2.01 3.42
N ALA A 85 -3.40 0.90 3.33
CA ALA A 85 -2.38 0.54 4.30
C ALA A 85 -1.01 0.45 3.60
N PHE A 86 -0.05 1.24 4.09
CA PHE A 86 1.34 1.18 3.64
C PHE A 86 2.17 0.39 4.65
N LEU A 87 2.80 -0.69 4.19
CA LEU A 87 3.61 -1.56 5.06
C LEU A 87 5.04 -1.68 4.54
N CYS A 88 6.01 -1.61 5.45
CA CYS A 88 7.40 -1.96 5.20
C CYS A 88 7.99 -2.67 6.43
N ARG A 89 9.25 -3.12 6.36
CA ARG A 89 9.85 -3.98 7.39
C ARG A 89 9.79 -3.41 8.81
N ASN A 90 10.04 -2.11 8.97
CA ASN A 90 9.99 -1.42 10.27
C ASN A 90 8.72 -0.56 10.43
N GLY A 91 7.79 -0.63 9.47
CA GLY A 91 6.58 0.18 9.45
C GLY A 91 6.81 1.70 9.39
N ALA A 92 8.03 2.18 9.09
CA ALA A 92 8.36 3.60 9.18
C ALA A 92 9.08 4.16 7.95
N SER A 93 10.14 3.51 7.47
CA SER A 93 11.01 4.10 6.43
C SER A 93 10.30 4.25 5.08
N PHE A 94 10.12 3.14 4.34
CA PHE A 94 9.50 3.22 3.01
C PHE A 94 7.99 3.38 3.05
N SER A 95 7.31 2.87 4.08
CA SER A 95 5.88 3.12 4.27
C SER A 95 5.59 4.59 4.59
N GLY A 96 6.43 5.21 5.42
CA GLY A 96 6.33 6.63 5.72
C GLY A 96 6.64 7.51 4.50
N LEU A 97 7.68 7.17 3.73
CA LEU A 97 7.98 7.85 2.47
C LEU A 97 6.81 7.75 1.48
N ALA A 98 6.26 6.55 1.27
CA ALA A 98 5.12 6.35 0.37
C ALA A 98 3.91 7.19 0.81
N CYS A 99 3.59 7.19 2.11
CA CYS A 99 2.51 7.98 2.67
C CYS A 99 2.73 9.48 2.48
N ALA A 100 3.94 9.97 2.78
CA ALA A 100 4.29 11.37 2.58
C ALA A 100 4.17 11.79 1.10
N LEU A 101 4.64 10.96 0.17
CA LEU A 101 4.54 11.24 -1.26
C LEU A 101 3.09 11.26 -1.74
N CYS A 102 2.24 10.34 -1.30
CA CYS A 102 0.80 10.38 -1.63
C CYS A 102 0.16 11.69 -1.16
N LEU A 103 0.37 12.07 0.10
CA LEU A 103 -0.16 13.32 0.66
C LEU A 103 0.38 14.56 -0.06
N MET A 104 1.66 14.56 -0.42
CA MET A 104 2.26 15.67 -1.16
C MET A 104 1.64 15.85 -2.54
N ILE A 105 1.41 14.77 -3.29
CA ILE A 105 0.78 14.91 -4.62
C ILE A 105 -0.70 15.27 -4.48
N GLU A 106 -1.44 14.67 -3.54
CA GLU A 106 -2.83 15.06 -3.26
C GLU A 106 -2.94 16.56 -2.93
N THR A 107 -2.03 17.09 -2.12
CA THR A 107 -1.98 18.52 -1.78
C THR A 107 -1.62 19.38 -3.00
N LEU A 108 -0.70 18.93 -3.85
CA LEU A 108 -0.34 19.65 -5.08
C LEU A 108 -1.50 19.71 -6.07
N ASP A 109 -2.28 18.63 -6.18
CA ASP A 109 -3.47 18.57 -7.03
C ASP A 109 -4.57 19.56 -6.59
N THR A 110 -4.63 19.90 -5.28
CA THR A 110 -5.62 20.83 -4.73
C THR A 110 -5.13 22.26 -4.55
N GLU A 111 -3.89 22.47 -4.10
CA GLU A 111 -3.39 23.79 -3.65
C GLU A 111 -2.22 24.34 -4.49
N SER A 112 -1.77 23.62 -5.53
CA SER A 112 -0.62 24.01 -6.39
C SER A 112 0.71 24.24 -5.66
N CYS A 113 0.79 23.99 -4.36
CA CYS A 113 1.99 24.10 -3.54
C CYS A 113 1.97 23.02 -2.45
N VAL A 114 3.12 22.80 -1.81
CA VAL A 114 3.23 21.78 -0.77
C VAL A 114 4.23 22.19 0.31
N ASN A 115 3.85 22.00 1.57
CA ASN A 115 4.73 22.24 2.72
C ASN A 115 5.22 20.89 3.27
N VAL A 116 6.41 20.47 2.83
CA VAL A 116 7.00 19.18 3.20
C VAL A 116 7.17 19.02 4.72
N PRO A 117 7.73 20.00 5.46
CA PRO A 117 7.79 19.93 6.91
C PRO A 117 6.44 19.69 7.60
N VAL A 118 5.37 20.33 7.14
CA VAL A 118 4.02 20.15 7.73
C VAL A 118 3.48 18.75 7.50
N ILE A 119 3.64 18.20 6.29
CA ILE A 119 3.19 16.84 5.97
C ILE A 119 3.99 15.81 6.78
N VAL A 120 5.33 15.92 6.77
CA VAL A 120 6.19 14.98 7.50
C VAL A 120 5.98 15.11 9.01
N GLY A 121 5.83 16.33 9.53
CA GLY A 121 5.50 16.59 10.93
C GLY A 121 4.20 15.92 11.34
N SER A 122 3.14 16.06 10.55
CA SER A 122 1.85 15.40 10.77
C SER A 122 1.96 13.88 10.79
N LEU A 123 2.76 13.29 9.90
CA LEU A 123 3.00 11.84 9.89
C LEU A 123 3.78 11.37 11.12
N LYS A 124 4.75 12.17 11.58
CA LYS A 124 5.52 11.88 12.81
C LYS A 124 4.67 11.90 14.08
N LEU A 125 3.57 12.66 14.11
CA LEU A 125 2.62 12.61 15.23
C LEU A 125 1.95 11.23 15.37
N ILE A 126 1.74 10.53 14.25
CA ILE A 126 1.13 9.20 14.22
C ILE A 126 2.19 8.10 14.37
N ARG A 127 3.35 8.28 13.70
CA ARG A 127 4.47 7.34 13.69
C ARG A 127 5.80 8.10 13.75
N PRO A 128 6.39 8.29 14.94
CA PRO A 128 7.55 9.16 15.14
C PRO A 128 8.77 8.84 14.27
N GLU A 129 8.96 7.56 13.94
CA GLU A 129 10.10 7.06 13.17
C GLU A 129 9.96 7.26 11.65
N VAL A 130 8.82 7.80 11.18
CA VAL A 130 8.63 8.14 9.76
C VAL A 130 9.67 9.16 9.34
N ILE A 131 10.40 8.81 8.26
CA ILE A 131 11.51 9.59 7.71
C ILE A 131 12.54 9.88 8.81
N ALA A 132 13.56 9.02 8.87
CA ALA A 132 14.63 9.15 9.86
C ALA A 132 15.19 10.58 9.82
N SER A 133 15.19 11.24 10.97
CA SER A 133 15.96 12.46 11.17
C SER A 133 17.43 12.09 11.01
N VAL A 134 18.17 12.89 10.23
CA VAL A 134 19.64 12.91 10.28
C VAL A 134 20.07 13.27 11.69
#